data_AF-A0A7V0V0M7-F1
#
_entry.id   AF-A0A7V0V0M7-F1
#
_cell.length_a   1.000
_cell.length_b   1.000
_cell.length_c   1.000
_cell.angle_alpha   90.00
_cell.angle_beta   90.00
_cell.angle_gamma   90.00
#
_symmetry.space_group_name_H-M   'P 1'
#
loop_
_entity.id
_entity.type
_entity.pdbx_description
1 polymer ?
#
loop_
_entity_poly.entity_id
_entity_poly.type
_entity_poly.pdbx_seq_one_letter_code
_entity_poly.pdbx_strand_id
1 'polypeptide(L)'
;MADPALQRDLFLLAGYLLASARGLYDEPAGYGPFRLLDAARRLVALMAEHGLGDPYLAQLLAELERACTGTASDAELRDLADRLVLEYAEELDRRLSPGDPHAAGSEAG
;
A
#
# COMPACT_ATOMS: atom_id res chain seq x y z
N MET A 1 23.14 9.46 2.65
CA MET A 1 23.30 8.00 2.49
C MET A 1 21.97 7.39 2.92
N ALA A 2 21.39 6.48 2.13
CA ALA A 2 20.10 5.87 2.51
C ALA A 2 20.24 5.11 3.84
N ASP A 3 19.17 5.08 4.65
CA ASP A 3 19.14 4.26 5.86
C ASP A 3 19.42 2.79 5.49
N PRO A 4 20.48 2.16 6.03
CA PRO A 4 20.82 0.77 5.72
C PRO A 4 19.67 -0.22 6.02
N ALA A 5 18.83 0.07 7.01
CA ALA A 5 17.66 -0.76 7.31
C ALA A 5 16.61 -0.65 6.20
N LEU A 6 16.21 0.57 5.84
CA LEU A 6 15.28 0.80 4.73
C LEU A 6 15.78 0.19 3.42
N GLN A 7 17.08 0.36 3.11
CA GLN A 7 17.67 -0.23 1.91
C GLN A 7 17.56 -1.76 1.90
N ARG A 8 17.83 -2.41 3.03
CA ARG A 8 17.68 -3.87 3.15
C ARG A 8 16.23 -4.29 2.97
N ASP A 9 15.29 -3.58 3.58
CA ASP A 9 13.88 -3.99 3.57
C ASP A 9 13.26 -3.79 2.17
N LEU A 10 13.62 -2.70 1.47
CA LEU A 10 13.28 -2.51 0.06
C LEU A 10 13.91 -3.58 -0.85
N PHE A 11 15.15 -4.00 -0.57
CA PHE A 11 15.79 -5.10 -1.30
C PHE A 11 15.04 -6.43 -1.10
N LEU A 12 14.56 -6.70 0.12
CA LEU A 12 13.74 -7.88 0.40
C LEU A 12 12.37 -7.80 -0.30
N LEU A 13 11.74 -6.62 -0.35
CA LEU A 13 10.50 -6.40 -1.10
C LEU A 13 10.69 -6.66 -2.60
N ALA A 14 11.81 -6.22 -3.18
CA ALA A 14 12.15 -6.54 -4.57
C ALA A 14 12.29 -8.05 -4.80
N GLY A 15 12.93 -8.78 -3.88
CA GLY A 15 12.99 -10.24 -3.90
C GLY A 15 11.61 -10.90 -3.85
N TYR A 16 10.72 -10.40 -2.98
CA TYR A 16 9.33 -10.87 -2.90
C TYR A 16 8.58 -10.66 -4.23
N LEU A 17 8.70 -9.49 -4.84
CA LEU A 17 8.04 -9.17 -6.13
C LEU A 17 8.53 -10.09 -7.25
N LEU A 18 9.85 -10.31 -7.36
CA LEU A 18 10.43 -11.18 -8.38
C LEU A 18 10.02 -12.64 -8.21
N ALA A 19 10.07 -13.14 -6.97
CA ALA A 19 9.63 -14.51 -6.66
C ALA A 19 8.13 -14.69 -6.93
N SER A 20 7.30 -13.71 -6.56
CA SER A 20 5.85 -13.71 -6.82
C SER A 20 5.56 -13.71 -8.31
N ALA A 21 6.21 -12.83 -9.09
CA ALA A 21 6.05 -12.77 -10.53
C ALA A 21 6.39 -14.10 -11.22
N ARG A 22 7.44 -14.80 -10.76
CA ARG A 22 7.75 -16.14 -11.28
C ARG A 22 6.71 -17.17 -10.84
N GLY A 23 6.31 -17.16 -9.57
CA GLY A 23 5.33 -18.12 -9.03
C GLY A 23 3.98 -18.04 -9.73
N LEU A 24 3.55 -16.85 -10.15
CA LEU A 24 2.26 -16.62 -10.81
C LEU A 24 2.06 -17.39 -12.12
N TYR A 25 3.12 -17.86 -12.79
CA TYR A 25 2.98 -18.73 -13.97
C TYR A 25 2.46 -20.13 -13.62
N ASP A 26 2.63 -20.55 -12.37
CA ASP A 26 2.26 -21.87 -11.85
C ASP A 26 1.07 -21.80 -10.87
N GLU A 27 0.54 -20.59 -10.59
CA GLU A 27 -0.60 -20.34 -9.69
C GLU A 27 -1.90 -20.05 -10.49
N PRO A 28 -3.09 -20.22 -9.88
CA PRO A 28 -4.35 -19.78 -10.50
C PRO A 28 -4.37 -18.28 -10.80
N ALA A 29 -5.02 -17.86 -11.88
CA ALA A 29 -5.02 -16.48 -12.36
C ALA A 29 -5.43 -15.43 -11.30
N GLY A 30 -6.34 -15.79 -10.38
CA GLY A 30 -6.79 -14.92 -9.29
C GLY A 30 -5.71 -14.55 -8.27
N TYR A 31 -4.59 -15.28 -8.22
CA TYR A 31 -3.48 -14.98 -7.30
C TYR A 31 -2.70 -13.74 -7.70
N GLY A 32 -2.75 -13.33 -8.97
CA GLY A 32 -2.05 -12.12 -9.45
C GLY A 32 -2.49 -10.87 -8.70
N PRO A 33 -3.79 -10.50 -8.74
CA PRO A 33 -4.33 -9.40 -7.96
C PRO A 33 -4.02 -9.50 -6.46
N PHE A 34 -4.16 -10.69 -5.86
CA PHE A 34 -3.82 -10.91 -4.45
C PHE A 34 -2.35 -10.59 -4.14
N ARG A 35 -1.39 -11.06 -4.97
CA ARG A 35 0.04 -10.79 -4.79
C ARG A 35 0.37 -9.30 -4.86
N LEU A 36 -0.32 -8.56 -5.73
CA LEU A 36 -0.16 -7.11 -5.84
C LEU A 36 -0.70 -6.37 -4.61
N LEU A 37 -1.85 -6.79 -4.08
CA LEU A 37 -2.40 -6.24 -2.83
C LEU A 37 -1.50 -6.55 -1.63
N ASP A 38 -0.96 -7.77 -1.51
CA ASP A 38 0.01 -8.11 -0.44
C ASP A 38 1.33 -7.34 -0.61
N ALA A 39 1.77 -7.10 -1.85
CA ALA A 39 2.93 -6.25 -2.11
C ALA A 39 2.70 -4.81 -1.65
N ALA A 40 1.52 -4.25 -1.94
CA ALA A 40 1.14 -2.92 -1.47
C ALA A 40 1.09 -2.88 0.07
N ARG A 41 0.50 -3.90 0.71
CA ARG A 41 0.45 -4.03 2.17
C ARG A 41 1.84 -3.99 2.79
N ARG A 42 2.77 -4.80 2.25
CA ARG A 42 4.17 -4.85 2.71
C ARG A 42 4.87 -3.51 2.52
N LEU A 43 4.67 -2.86 1.38
CA LEU A 43 5.26 -1.55 1.11
C LEU A 43 4.78 -0.50 2.11
N VAL A 44 3.47 -0.40 2.36
CA VAL A 44 2.90 0.57 3.30
C VAL A 44 3.34 0.28 4.74
N ALA A 45 3.44 -0.99 5.13
CA ALA A 45 3.99 -1.38 6.43
C ALA A 45 5.45 -0.93 6.59
N LEU A 46 6.30 -1.15 5.57
CA LEU A 46 7.68 -0.67 5.57
C LEU A 46 7.75 0.87 5.66
N MET A 47 6.86 1.58 4.94
CA MET A 47 6.80 3.04 5.06
C MET A 47 6.51 3.47 6.50
N ALA A 48 5.57 2.81 7.19
CA ALA A 48 5.27 3.10 8.60
C ALA A 48 6.46 2.79 9.53
N GLU A 49 7.11 1.64 9.37
CA GLU A 49 8.27 1.20 10.17
C GLU A 49 9.46 2.17 10.05
N HIS A 50 9.62 2.81 8.89
CA HIS A 50 10.70 3.76 8.59
C HIS A 50 10.29 5.23 8.76
N GLY A 51 9.16 5.51 9.43
CA GLY A 51 8.73 6.88 9.74
C GLY A 51 8.24 7.68 8.53
N LEU A 52 7.88 7.01 7.44
CA LEU A 52 7.32 7.58 6.21
C LEU A 52 5.78 7.45 6.15
N GLY A 53 5.16 7.08 7.26
CA GLY A 53 3.71 6.94 7.39
C GLY A 53 2.98 8.27 7.54
N ASP A 54 1.69 8.25 7.23
CA ASP A 54 0.74 9.33 7.47
C ASP A 54 -0.65 8.73 7.77
N PRO A 55 -1.67 9.53 8.17
CA PRO A 55 -2.98 9.00 8.50
C PRO A 55 -3.65 8.22 7.37
N TYR A 56 -3.46 8.64 6.12
CA TYR A 56 -3.99 7.94 4.95
C TYR A 56 -3.32 6.58 4.78
N LEU A 57 -1.98 6.52 4.86
CA LEU A 57 -1.23 5.26 4.76
C LEU A 57 -1.57 4.30 5.90
N ALA A 58 -1.83 4.80 7.12
CA ALA A 58 -2.28 3.97 8.23
C ALA A 58 -3.66 3.34 7.95
N GLN A 59 -4.60 4.10 7.39
CA GLN A 59 -5.91 3.57 6.98
C GLN A 59 -5.75 2.54 5.86
N LEU A 60 -4.98 2.86 4.81
CA LEU A 60 -4.72 1.96 3.68
C LEU A 60 -4.12 0.63 4.16
N LEU A 61 -3.17 0.66 5.09
CA LEU A 61 -2.59 -0.54 5.67
C LEU A 61 -3.64 -1.41 6.37
N ALA A 62 -4.51 -0.82 7.20
CA ALA A 62 -5.54 -1.55 7.92
C ALA A 62 -6.52 -2.25 6.97
N GLU A 63 -6.87 -1.63 5.85
CA GLU A 63 -7.72 -2.23 4.84
C GLU A 63 -7.04 -3.39 4.12
N LEU A 64 -5.78 -3.21 3.75
CA LEU A 64 -4.97 -4.25 3.09
C LEU A 64 -4.69 -5.44 4.00
N GLU A 65 -4.47 -5.22 5.31
CA GLU A 65 -4.31 -6.30 6.29
C GLU A 65 -5.56 -7.17 6.38
N ARG A 66 -6.74 -6.56 6.50
CA ARG A 66 -8.02 -7.30 6.55
C ARG A 66 -8.22 -8.18 5.32
N ALA A 67 -7.80 -7.72 4.15
CA ALA A 67 -7.93 -8.45 2.91
C ALA A 67 -6.90 -9.58 2.76
N CYS A 68 -5.64 -9.32 3.12
CA CYS A 68 -4.54 -10.26 2.90
C CYS A 68 -4.43 -11.35 3.97
N THR A 69 -5.03 -11.16 5.15
CA THR A 69 -5.07 -12.19 6.21
C THR A 69 -6.40 -12.96 6.29
N GLY A 70 -7.38 -12.59 5.46
CA GLY A 70 -8.72 -13.18 5.44
C GLY A 70 -8.92 -14.27 4.36
N THR A 71 -10.06 -14.93 4.39
CA THR A 71 -10.51 -15.87 3.34
C THR A 71 -11.27 -15.15 2.23
N ALA A 72 -10.75 -14.01 1.77
CA ALA A 72 -11.42 -13.19 0.77
C ALA A 72 -11.53 -13.97 -0.56
N SER A 73 -12.73 -13.97 -1.13
CA SER A 73 -13.00 -14.48 -2.46
C SER A 73 -12.44 -13.55 -3.54
N ASP A 74 -12.27 -14.07 -4.76
CA ASP A 74 -11.82 -13.27 -5.91
C ASP A 74 -12.72 -12.05 -6.18
N ALA A 75 -14.02 -12.16 -5.93
CA ALA A 75 -14.97 -11.05 -6.06
C ALA A 75 -14.70 -9.96 -5.01
N GLU A 76 -14.49 -10.35 -3.74
CA GLU A 76 -14.17 -9.41 -2.67
C GLU A 76 -12.81 -8.72 -2.91
N LEU A 77 -11.82 -9.46 -3.43
CA LEU A 77 -10.52 -8.89 -3.81
C LEU A 77 -10.66 -7.90 -4.96
N ARG A 78 -11.53 -8.18 -5.94
CA ARG A 78 -11.80 -7.27 -7.06
C ARG A 78 -12.47 -5.99 -6.60
N ASP A 79 -13.54 -6.10 -5.83
CA ASP A 79 -14.29 -4.94 -5.32
C ASP A 79 -13.40 -4.07 -4.42
N LEU A 80 -12.53 -4.71 -3.63
CA LEU A 80 -11.51 -4.02 -2.85
C LEU A 80 -10.53 -3.26 -3.75
N ALA A 81 -9.97 -3.92 -4.77
CA ALA A 81 -9.00 -3.30 -5.66
C ALA A 81 -9.61 -2.09 -6.41
N ASP A 82 -10.84 -2.26 -6.93
CA ASP A 82 -11.56 -1.19 -7.63
C ASP A 82 -11.75 0.03 -6.72
N ARG A 83 -12.14 -0.20 -5.45
CA ARG A 83 -12.32 0.86 -4.46
C ARG A 83 -10.99 1.53 -4.07
N LEU A 84 -9.96 0.75 -3.72
CA LEU A 84 -8.66 1.29 -3.29
C LEU A 84 -7.99 2.13 -4.37
N VAL A 85 -8.14 1.77 -5.65
CA VAL A 85 -7.61 2.56 -6.77
C VAL A 85 -8.26 3.94 -6.83
N LEU A 86 -9.58 4.02 -6.64
CA LEU A 86 -10.30 5.30 -6.64
C LEU A 86 -9.91 6.15 -5.43
N GLU A 87 -9.90 5.58 -4.23
CA GLU A 87 -9.51 6.27 -3.00
C GLU A 87 -8.05 6.77 -3.07
N TYR A 88 -7.14 5.98 -3.65
CA TYR A 88 -5.76 6.39 -3.89
C TYR A 88 -5.65 7.52 -4.92
N ALA A 89 -6.45 7.48 -5.99
CA ALA A 89 -6.46 8.55 -6.97
C ALA A 89 -6.95 9.89 -6.37
N GLU A 90 -7.97 9.85 -5.52
CA GLU A 90 -8.47 11.02 -4.79
C GLU A 90 -7.43 11.56 -3.79
N GLU A 91 -6.75 10.68 -3.06
CA GLU A 91 -5.64 11.05 -2.20
C GLU A 91 -4.50 11.71 -2.99
N LEU A 92 -4.13 11.11 -4.12
CA LEU A 92 -3.07 11.60 -4.98
C LEU A 92 -3.40 13.00 -5.51
N ASP A 93 -4.63 13.21 -5.98
CA ASP A 93 -5.10 14.52 -6.43
C ASP A 93 -5.02 15.57 -5.31
N ARG A 94 -5.43 15.22 -4.08
CA ARG A 94 -5.34 16.12 -2.92
C ARG A 94 -3.91 16.49 -2.56
N ARG A 95 -2.96 15.55 -2.70
CA ARG A 95 -1.53 15.80 -2.43
C ARG A 95 -0.85 16.63 -3.52
N LEU A 96 -1.28 16.47 -4.77
CA LEU A 96 -0.68 17.13 -5.93
C LEU A 96 -1.31 18.48 -6.26
N SER A 97 -2.58 18.69 -5.88
CA SER A 97 -3.27 19.97 -6.03
C SER A 97 -2.72 20.98 -5.02
N PRO A 98 -1.98 22.02 -5.47
CA PRO A 98 -1.51 23.06 -4.57
C PRO A 98 -2.67 23.99 -4.25
N GLY A 99 -3.29 23.81 -3.07
CA GLY A 99 -4.24 24.78 -2.52
C GLY A 99 -5.33 24.21 -1.62
N ASP A 100 -5.01 23.94 -0.36
CA ASP A 100 -5.92 24.32 0.72
C ASP A 100 -5.14 25.04 1.84
N PRO A 101 -5.22 26.38 1.93
CA PRO A 101 -4.54 27.17 2.95
C PRO A 101 -5.10 26.99 4.38
N HIS A 102 -6.07 26.09 4.62
CA HIS A 102 -6.63 25.87 5.96
C HIS A 102 -5.86 24.89 6.88
N ALA A 103 -4.81 24.22 6.40
CA ALA A 103 -3.97 23.36 7.25
C ALA A 103 -2.84 24.12 7.99
N ALA A 104 -2.67 25.41 7.73
CA ALA A 104 -1.69 26.27 8.39
C ALA A 104 -2.40 27.19 9.41
N GLY A 105 -2.76 26.68 10.58
CA GLY A 105 -3.27 27.54 11.65
C GLY A 105 -4.07 26.86 12.76
N SER A 106 -3.42 26.06 13.59
CA SER A 106 -3.83 25.94 14.99
C SER A 106 -2.62 25.60 15.88
N GLU A 107 -1.63 26.47 15.86
CA GLU A 107 -0.76 26.72 17.01
C GLU A 107 -0.78 28.23 17.27
N ALA A 108 -1.75 28.67 18.08
CA ALA A 108 -1.69 29.87 18.92
C ALA A 108 -3.03 30.03 19.66
N GLY A 109 -3.01 29.80 20.96
CA GLY A 109 -4.14 29.99 21.87
C GLY A 109 -3.91 29.29 23.19
#